data_AF-A0A941FC33-F1
#
_entry.id   AF-A0A941FC33-F1
#
_cell.length_a   1.000
_cell.length_b   1.000
_cell.length_c   1.000
_cell.angle_alpha   90.00
_cell.angle_beta   90.00
_cell.angle_gamma   90.00
#
_symmetry.space_group_name_H-M   'P 1'
#
loop_
_entity.id
_entity.type
_entity.pdbx_description
1 polymer ?
#
loop_
_entity_poly.entity_id
_entity_poly.type
_entity_poly.pdbx_seq_one_letter_code
_entity_poly.pdbx_strand_id
1 'polypeptide(L)' 'MKVQRVRRRVVRRRGASGQRVLMAQAALVGGAALALLAWELPSLRREVRIWRMAGGFRAGHRYP' A
#
# COMPACT_ATOMS: atom_id res chain seq x y z
N MET A 1 19.02 -15.01 43.52
CA MET A 1 19.56 -15.10 42.15
C MET A 1 19.19 -13.85 41.35
N LYS A 2 20.14 -12.94 41.09
CA LYS A 2 19.92 -11.72 40.29
C LYS A 2 20.21 -12.02 38.82
N VAL A 3 19.17 -12.29 38.04
CA VAL A 3 19.28 -12.57 36.61
C VAL A 3 19.56 -11.27 35.86
N GLN A 4 20.85 -11.01 35.69
CA GLN A 4 21.52 -10.37 34.56
C GLN A 4 20.75 -9.34 33.73
N ARG A 5 21.06 -8.08 34.04
CA ARG A 5 20.96 -6.91 33.16
C ARG A 5 21.83 -7.07 31.90
N VAL A 6 21.45 -7.87 30.90
CA VAL A 6 22.21 -7.90 29.63
C VAL A 6 21.29 -8.14 28.41
N ARG A 7 20.17 -7.42 28.29
CA ARG A 7 19.35 -7.46 27.06
C ARG A 7 19.03 -6.11 26.42
N ARG A 8 19.58 -5.00 26.91
CA ARG A 8 19.23 -3.67 26.38
C ARG A 8 20.43 -2.72 26.31
N ARG A 9 21.48 -3.05 25.54
CA ARG A 9 22.46 -2.02 25.13
C ARG A 9 23.38 -2.37 23.96
N VAL A 10 22.96 -3.23 23.02
CA VAL A 10 23.73 -3.51 21.80
C VAL A 10 22.97 -3.08 20.53
N VAL A 11 22.18 -2.01 20.61
CA VAL A 11 21.53 -1.39 19.43
C VAL A 11 21.65 0.13 19.52
N ARG A 12 22.87 0.67 19.60
CA ARG A 12 23.03 2.14 19.68
C ARG A 12 24.26 2.75 19.02
N ARG A 13 24.95 2.06 18.11
CA ARG A 13 26.05 2.68 17.32
C ARG A 13 26.05 2.42 15.81
N ARG A 14 25.02 1.75 15.26
CA ARG A 14 24.75 1.64 13.80
C ARG A 14 23.36 2.17 13.38
N GLY A 15 22.68 2.90 14.29
CA GLY A 15 21.26 3.26 14.15
C GLY A 15 20.96 4.30 13.06
N ALA A 16 21.90 5.20 12.73
CA ALA A 16 21.63 6.29 11.79
C ALA A 16 21.55 5.83 10.32
N SER A 17 22.37 4.85 9.90
CA SER A 17 22.35 4.34 8.53
C SER A 17 21.24 3.31 8.32
N GLY A 18 21.06 2.37 9.27
CA GLY A 18 20.00 1.35 9.17
C GLY A 18 18.59 1.95 9.16
N GLN A 19 18.33 2.95 10.00
CA GLN A 19 17.03 3.62 10.03
C GLN A 19 16.75 4.42 8.75
N ARG A 20 17.76 5.06 8.15
CA ARG A 20 17.63 5.75 6.87
C ARG A 20 17.31 4.80 5.73
N VAL A 21 18.00 3.66 5.68
CA VAL A 21 17.76 2.62 4.67
C VAL A 21 16.36 2.03 4.83
N LEU A 22 15.90 1.82 6.06
CA LEU A 22 14.54 1.33 6.32
C LEU A 22 13.47 2.34 5.90
N MET A 23 13.68 3.63 6.19
CA MET A 23 12.77 4.69 5.78
C MET A 23 12.76 4.88 4.26
N ALA A 24 13.92 4.77 3.60
CA ALA A 24 14.02 4.84 2.14
C ALA A 24 13.28 3.66 1.48
N GLN A 25 13.41 2.45 2.03
CA GLN A 25 12.66 1.29 1.55
C GLN A 25 11.16 1.44 1.79
N ALA A 26 10.74 1.92 2.96
CA ALA A 26 9.34 2.17 3.24
C ALA A 26 8.74 3.22 2.30
N ALA A 27 9.47 4.29 2.01
CA ALA A 27 9.05 5.32 1.08
C ALA A 27 8.99 4.80 -0.37
N LEU A 28 9.97 4.00 -0.80
CA LEU A 28 9.97 3.39 -2.13
C LEU A 28 8.82 2.40 -2.31
N VAL A 29 8.63 1.48 -1.37
CA VAL A 29 7.55 0.48 -1.42
C VAL A 29 6.19 1.16 -1.31
N GLY A 30 6.03 2.11 -0.38
CA GLY A 30 4.80 2.88 -0.21
C GLY A 30 4.46 3.74 -1.44
N GLY A 31 5.47 4.40 -2.02
CA GLY A 31 5.32 5.20 -3.23
C GLY A 31 4.96 4.35 -4.45
N ALA A 32 5.62 3.20 -4.63
CA ALA A 32 5.29 2.26 -5.69
C ALA A 32 3.88 1.68 -5.56
N ALA A 33 3.47 1.29 -4.33
CA ALA A 33 2.11 0.83 -4.07
C ALA A 33 1.07 1.93 -4.35
N LEU A 34 1.33 3.17 -3.95
CA LEU A 34 0.46 4.32 -4.25
C LEU A 34 0.39 4.62 -5.74
N ALA A 35 1.51 4.53 -6.47
CA ALA A 35 1.54 4.74 -7.91
C ALA A 35 0.75 3.66 -8.65
N LEU A 36 0.89 2.39 -8.24
CA LEU A 36 0.09 1.29 -8.77
C LEU A 36 -1.39 1.47 -8.46
N LEU A 37 -1.75 1.84 -7.23
CA LEU A 37 -3.12 2.20 -6.88
C LEU A 37 -3.64 3.35 -7.73
N ALA A 38 -2.86 4.41 -7.90
CA ALA A 38 -3.23 5.57 -8.72
C ALA A 38 -3.35 5.23 -10.21
N TRP A 39 -2.68 4.18 -10.69
CA TRP A 39 -2.79 3.69 -12.06
C TRP A 39 -3.94 2.69 -12.26
N GLU A 40 -4.22 1.85 -11.27
CA GLU A 40 -5.37 0.93 -11.30
C GLU A 40 -6.71 1.66 -11.09
N LEU A 41 -6.70 2.75 -10.31
CA LEU A 41 -7.89 3.58 -10.06
C LEU A 41 -8.54 4.15 -11.33
N PRO A 42 -7.85 4.73 -12.33
CA PRO A 42 -8.49 5.19 -13.55
C PRO A 42 -9.09 4.05 -14.37
N SER A 43 -8.47 2.85 -14.37
CA SER A 43 -9.03 1.66 -15.03
C SER A 43 -10.33 1.21 -14.35
N LEU A 44 -10.33 1.09 -13.02
CA LEU A 44 -11.53 0.81 -12.23
C LEU A 44 -12.59 1.90 -12.38
N ARG A 45 -12.19 3.17 -12.37
CA ARG A 45 -13.11 4.30 -12.59
C ARG A 45 -13.72 4.27 -13.98
N ARG A 46 -12.96 3.85 -15.00
CA ARG A 46 -13.45 3.69 -16.37
C ARG A 46 -14.47 2.56 -16.44
N GLU A 47 -14.17 1.42 -15.82
CA GLU A 47 -15.08 0.27 -15.73
C GLU A 47 -16.36 0.64 -14.97
N VAL A 48 -16.25 1.29 -13.80
CA VAL A 48 -17.40 1.76 -13.02
C VAL A 48 -18.20 2.82 -13.79
N ARG A 49 -17.55 3.69 -14.57
CA ARG A 49 -18.24 4.68 -15.40
C ARG A 49 -18.99 4.01 -16.55
N ILE A 50 -18.38 3.04 -17.22
CA ILE A 50 -19.03 2.21 -18.25
C ILE A 50 -20.19 1.45 -17.62
N TRP A 51 -20.00 0.83 -16.46
CA TRP A 51 -21.03 0.12 -15.72
C TRP A 51 -22.21 1.03 -15.35
N ARG A 52 -21.93 2.28 -14.96
CA ARG A 52 -22.97 3.30 -14.72
C ARG A 52 -23.67 3.76 -16.01
N MET A 53 -22.95 3.93 -17.12
CA MET A 53 -23.54 4.29 -18.42
C MET A 53 -24.38 3.15 -19.01
N ALA A 54 -23.93 1.91 -18.84
CA ALA A 54 -24.65 0.72 -19.26
C ALA A 54 -25.95 0.52 -18.45
N GLY A 55 -26.07 1.12 -17.26
CA GLY A 55 -27.26 0.99 -16.41
C GLY A 55 -27.12 -0.06 -15.30
N GLY A 56 -25.89 -0.48 -14.99
CA GLY A 56 -25.57 -1.46 -13.95
C GLY A 56 -26.25 -2.82 -14.17
N PHE A 57 -26.56 -3.54 -13.08
CA PHE A 57 -27.32 -4.81 -13.11
C PHE A 57 -28.72 -4.69 -13.74
N ARG A 58 -29.18 -3.48 -14.06
CA ARG A 58 -30.46 -3.16 -14.70
C ARG A 58 -30.36 -2.91 -16.21
N ALA A 59 -29.15 -2.93 -16.77
CA ALA A 59 -28.87 -2.79 -18.20
C ALA A 59 -29.46 -3.91 -19.07
N GLY A 60 -29.58 -5.12 -18.51
CA GLY A 60 -29.94 -6.34 -19.25
C GLY A 60 -31.43 -6.69 -19.24
N HIS A 61 -32.31 -5.89 -18.61
CA HIS A 61 -33.73 -6.27 -18.44
C HIS A 61 -34.67 -5.63 -19.48
N ARG A 62 -34.13 -5.33 -20.67
CA ARG A 62 -34.95 -4.89 -21.82
C ARG A 62 -34.43 -5.51 -23.11
N TYR A 63 -34.31 -6.83 -23.10
CA TYR A 63 -34.55 -7.62 -24.32
C TYR A 63 -35.93 -8.27 -24.16
N PRO A 64 -36.89 -7.98 -25.07
CA PRO A 64 -38.16 -8.71 -25.14
C PRO A 64 -37.95 -10.19 -25.52
#